data_AF-A0AAW1TKY2-F1
#
_entry.id   AF-A0AAW1TKY2-F1
#
_cell.length_a   1.000
_cell.length_b   1.000
_cell.length_c   1.000
_cell.angle_alpha   90.00
_cell.angle_beta   90.00
_cell.angle_gamma   90.00
#
_symmetry.space_group_name_H-M   'P 1'
#
loop_
_entity.id
_entity.type
_entity.pdbx_description
1 polymer ?
#
loop_
_entity_poly.entity_id
_entity_poly.type
_entity_poly.pdbx_seq_one_letter_code
_entity_poly.pdbx_strand_id
1 'polypeptide(L)'
;MKQIVNLHFFLELFLLFQEKLKDETKTIQQIFGNLEDQVAEFFKLRNLEVACVKLEVGLFNREHNDQYKQGMVDKENQEKQHKAKETDQDVDYQPYLEKLDDQTNISAEQAVALKEECLNDFRNMLLHRAQVIQRQFEGANENLRRKTQWYNVMRDKLTSEEEIRYFEELNHMKFVLQAFIERLERHRELSYYRYAAMARYLQSHPKLQILNRKESRVQTFSCYNCEPTRAIV
;
A
#
# COMPACT_ATOMS: atom_id res chain seq x y z
N MET A 1 -41.10 -78.25 22.07
CA MET A 1 -39.75 -77.72 21.77
C MET A 1 -39.74 -76.25 21.34
N LYS A 2 -40.53 -75.81 20.34
CA LYS A 2 -40.50 -74.40 19.86
C LYS A 2 -40.80 -73.31 20.91
N GLN A 3 -41.70 -73.56 21.87
CA GLN A 3 -42.01 -72.59 22.95
C GLN A 3 -40.89 -72.48 24.01
N ILE A 4 -40.14 -73.57 24.27
CA ILE A 4 -39.04 -73.59 25.25
C ILE A 4 -37.83 -72.82 24.71
N VAL A 5 -37.54 -72.96 23.40
CA VAL A 5 -36.48 -72.21 22.72
C VAL A 5 -36.78 -70.70 22.71
N ASN A 6 -38.04 -70.32 22.58
CA ASN A 6 -38.47 -68.91 22.59
C ASN A 6 -38.31 -68.27 23.98
N LEU A 7 -38.57 -69.02 25.04
CA LEU A 7 -38.40 -68.53 26.43
C LEU A 7 -36.93 -68.36 26.81
N HIS A 8 -36.05 -69.26 26.34
CA HIS A 8 -34.60 -69.15 26.53
C HIS A 8 -34.05 -67.89 25.86
N PHE A 9 -34.43 -67.66 24.61
CA PHE A 9 -34.03 -66.46 23.87
C PHE A 9 -34.50 -65.16 24.55
N PHE A 10 -35.74 -65.14 25.05
CA PHE A 10 -36.25 -63.97 25.77
C PHE A 10 -35.50 -63.70 27.07
N LEU A 11 -35.10 -64.76 27.79
CA LEU A 11 -34.29 -64.64 29.00
C LEU A 11 -32.88 -64.10 28.72
N GLU A 12 -32.21 -64.60 27.68
CA GLU A 12 -30.91 -64.11 27.25
C GLU A 12 -30.96 -62.63 26.85
N LEU A 13 -32.00 -62.24 26.09
CA LEU A 13 -32.20 -60.85 25.69
C LEU A 13 -32.43 -59.95 26.91
N PHE A 14 -33.23 -60.40 27.89
CA PHE A 14 -33.47 -59.66 29.12
C PHE A 14 -32.19 -59.46 29.95
N LEU A 15 -31.38 -60.52 30.09
CA LEU A 15 -30.09 -60.45 30.80
C LEU A 15 -29.10 -59.51 30.10
N LEU A 16 -29.02 -59.60 28.78
CA LEU A 16 -28.21 -58.69 27.97
C LEU A 16 -28.67 -57.25 28.14
N PHE A 17 -29.99 -56.99 28.13
CA PHE A 17 -30.53 -55.65 28.34
C PHE A 17 -30.17 -55.11 29.73
N GLN A 18 -30.28 -55.92 30.77
CA GLN A 18 -29.87 -55.53 32.13
C GLN A 18 -28.37 -55.24 32.23
N GLU A 19 -27.53 -55.99 31.53
CA GLU A 19 -26.09 -55.71 31.45
C GLU A 19 -25.84 -54.37 30.76
N LYS A 20 -26.49 -54.10 29.63
CA LYS A 20 -26.31 -52.82 28.90
C LYS A 20 -26.76 -51.60 29.69
N LEU A 21 -27.83 -51.70 30.48
CA LEU A 21 -28.23 -50.61 31.38
C LEU A 21 -27.20 -50.36 32.49
N LYS A 22 -26.56 -51.42 33.02
CA LYS A 22 -25.48 -51.28 34.01
C LYS A 22 -24.24 -50.65 33.39
N ASP A 23 -23.88 -51.04 32.18
CA ASP A 23 -22.72 -50.49 31.45
C ASP A 23 -22.93 -49.01 31.13
N GLU A 24 -24.15 -48.64 30.70
CA GLU A 24 -24.52 -47.25 30.47
C GLU A 24 -24.36 -46.41 31.74
N THR A 25 -24.91 -46.88 32.87
CA THR A 25 -24.81 -46.19 34.17
C THR A 25 -23.35 -45.99 34.59
N LYS A 26 -22.52 -47.03 34.46
CA LYS A 26 -21.09 -46.96 34.79
C LYS A 26 -20.35 -45.96 33.90
N THR A 27 -20.63 -45.99 32.60
CA THR A 27 -20.00 -45.09 31.64
C THR A 27 -20.35 -43.64 31.95
N ILE A 28 -21.62 -43.37 32.25
CA ILE A 28 -22.10 -42.04 32.66
C ILE A 28 -21.35 -41.57 33.90
N GLN A 29 -21.27 -42.40 34.96
CA GLN A 29 -20.58 -42.04 36.20
C GLN A 29 -19.08 -41.74 35.98
N GLN A 30 -18.42 -42.53 35.14
CA GLN A 30 -17.01 -42.31 34.79
C GLN A 30 -16.81 -41.00 34.04
N ILE A 31 -17.69 -40.68 33.08
CA ILE A 31 -17.64 -39.43 32.33
C ILE A 31 -17.80 -38.24 33.29
N PHE A 32 -18.80 -38.28 34.18
CA PHE A 32 -19.02 -37.19 35.13
C PHE A 32 -17.83 -37.00 36.07
N GLY A 33 -17.27 -38.08 36.65
CA GLY A 33 -16.08 -37.97 37.50
C GLY A 33 -14.88 -37.38 36.77
N ASN A 34 -14.59 -37.85 35.55
CA ASN A 34 -13.49 -37.34 34.74
C ASN A 34 -13.68 -35.85 34.36
N LEU A 35 -14.92 -35.42 34.14
CA LEU A 35 -15.23 -34.02 33.86
C LEU A 35 -15.05 -33.14 35.10
N GLU A 36 -15.50 -33.60 36.26
CA GLU A 36 -15.31 -32.89 37.53
C GLU A 36 -13.83 -32.67 37.84
N ASP A 37 -13.00 -33.69 37.63
CA ASP A 37 -11.55 -33.60 37.81
C ASP A 37 -10.89 -32.60 36.84
N GLN A 38 -11.26 -32.65 35.55
CA GLN A 38 -10.75 -31.72 34.53
C GLN A 38 -11.16 -30.27 34.82
N VAL A 39 -12.41 -30.05 35.23
CA VAL A 39 -12.92 -28.72 35.58
C VAL A 39 -12.19 -28.19 36.83
N ALA A 40 -11.98 -29.04 37.84
CA ALA A 40 -11.22 -28.67 39.03
C ALA A 40 -9.76 -28.32 38.70
N GLU A 41 -9.12 -29.05 37.80
CA GLU A 41 -7.76 -28.75 37.32
C GLU A 41 -7.71 -27.42 36.56
N PHE A 42 -8.66 -27.18 35.66
CA PHE A 42 -8.77 -25.92 34.92
C PHE A 42 -8.88 -24.71 35.88
N PHE A 43 -9.72 -24.80 36.90
CA PHE A 43 -9.83 -23.73 37.90
C PHE A 43 -8.55 -23.53 38.70
N LYS A 44 -7.83 -24.61 39.07
CA LYS A 44 -6.52 -24.50 39.75
C LYS A 44 -5.50 -23.77 38.87
N LEU A 45 -5.39 -24.16 37.60
CA LEU A 45 -4.46 -23.51 36.66
C LEU A 45 -4.80 -22.03 36.49
N ARG A 46 -6.07 -21.69 36.31
CA ARG A 46 -6.50 -20.29 36.15
C ARG A 46 -6.22 -19.45 37.40
N ASN A 47 -6.42 -20.00 38.59
CA ASN A 47 -6.08 -19.31 39.84
C ASN A 47 -4.58 -19.07 39.95
N LEU A 48 -3.74 -20.01 39.52
CA LEU A 48 -2.29 -19.82 39.48
C LEU A 48 -1.86 -18.76 38.46
N GLU A 49 -2.47 -18.74 37.27
CA GLU A 49 -2.21 -17.71 36.25
C GLU A 49 -2.56 -16.31 36.75
N VAL A 50 -3.66 -16.18 37.49
CA VAL A 50 -4.09 -14.89 38.08
C VAL A 50 -3.19 -14.48 39.25
N ALA A 51 -2.77 -15.42 40.09
CA ALA A 51 -1.89 -15.13 41.22
C ALA A 51 -0.44 -14.83 40.78
N CYS A 52 0.01 -15.44 39.69
CA CYS A 52 1.37 -15.36 39.18
C CYS A 52 1.40 -14.77 37.76
N VAL A 53 0.93 -13.52 37.61
CA VAL A 53 1.00 -12.80 36.33
C VAL A 53 2.47 -12.58 35.95
N LYS A 54 2.93 -13.23 34.88
CA LYS A 54 4.33 -13.16 34.41
C LYS A 54 4.64 -11.89 33.60
N LEU A 55 3.62 -11.21 33.09
CA LEU A 55 3.76 -10.07 32.19
C LEU A 55 3.31 -8.79 32.90
N GLU A 56 4.25 -7.89 33.18
CA GLU A 56 3.94 -6.55 33.73
C GLU A 56 3.26 -5.64 32.70
N VAL A 57 3.54 -5.87 31.42
CA VAL A 57 2.98 -5.11 30.29
C VAL A 57 2.45 -6.10 29.25
N GLY A 58 1.26 -5.81 28.72
CA GLY A 58 0.67 -6.62 27.66
C GLY A 58 1.53 -6.65 26.40
N LEU A 59 1.64 -7.81 25.75
CA LEU A 59 2.45 -8.04 24.54
C LEU A 59 2.14 -7.09 23.38
N PHE A 60 0.96 -6.47 23.38
CA PHE A 60 0.49 -5.55 22.34
C PHE A 60 0.51 -4.08 22.76
N ASN A 61 1.13 -3.74 23.89
CA ASN A 61 1.26 -2.36 24.31
C ASN A 61 2.34 -1.66 23.44
N ARG A 62 1.87 -1.07 22.34
CA ARG A 62 2.71 -0.34 21.36
C ARG A 62 3.39 0.90 21.97
N GLU A 63 2.89 1.43 23.08
CA GLU A 63 3.43 2.64 23.70
C GLU A 63 4.71 2.37 24.50
N HIS A 64 4.95 1.14 24.95
CA HIS A 64 6.13 0.76 25.76
C HIS A 64 7.19 -0.02 24.96
N ASN A 65 6.92 -0.37 23.70
CA ASN A 65 7.91 -1.03 22.87
C ASN A 65 8.81 0.01 22.17
N ASP A 66 9.87 0.43 22.86
CA ASP A 66 10.82 1.43 22.34
C ASP A 66 11.52 0.96 21.06
N GLN A 67 11.76 -0.35 20.91
CA GLN A 67 12.30 -0.94 19.68
C GLN A 67 11.33 -0.76 18.50
N TYR A 68 10.02 -0.88 18.74
CA TYR A 68 9.00 -0.64 17.73
C TYR A 68 8.94 0.84 17.32
N LYS A 69 9.06 1.76 18.29
CA LYS A 69 9.12 3.20 18.00
C LYS A 69 10.35 3.56 17.16
N GLN A 70 11.53 3.05 17.53
CA GLN A 70 12.75 3.25 16.75
C GLN A 70 12.60 2.70 15.33
N GLY A 71 12.07 1.49 15.18
CA GLY A 71 11.82 0.90 13.86
C GLY A 71 10.86 1.73 12.99
N MET A 72 9.85 2.37 13.57
CA MET A 72 8.95 3.27 12.83
C MET A 72 9.66 4.55 12.39
N VAL A 73 10.43 5.20 13.27
CA VAL A 73 11.18 6.42 12.96
C VAL A 73 12.25 6.16 11.90
N ASP A 74 12.96 5.04 12.00
CA ASP A 74 14.00 4.66 11.04
C ASP A 74 13.41 4.39 9.66
N LYS A 75 12.25 3.70 9.61
CA LYS A 75 11.52 3.49 8.36
C LYS A 75 11.06 4.80 7.74
N GLU A 76 10.49 5.72 8.52
CA GLU A 76 10.07 7.03 8.04
C GLU A 76 11.25 7.86 7.52
N ASN A 77 12.39 7.80 8.21
CA ASN A 77 13.62 8.48 7.78
C ASN A 77 14.20 7.87 6.49
N GLN A 78 14.20 6.54 6.36
CA GLN A 78 14.60 5.87 5.12
C GLN A 78 13.69 6.26 3.95
N GLU A 79 12.37 6.27 4.15
CA GLU A 79 11.41 6.71 3.13
C GLU A 79 11.65 8.17 2.71
N LYS A 80 11.91 9.07 3.68
CA LYS A 80 12.27 10.47 3.41
C LYS A 80 13.57 10.59 2.61
N GLN A 81 14.61 9.84 2.97
CA GLN A 81 15.89 9.86 2.27
C GLN A 81 15.78 9.29 0.84
N HIS A 82 15.01 8.22 0.66
CA HIS A 82 14.72 7.67 -0.67
C HIS A 82 13.97 8.68 -1.54
N LYS A 83 12.92 9.32 -1.01
CA LYS A 83 12.17 10.38 -1.72
C LYS A 83 13.07 11.55 -2.13
N ALA A 84 14.02 11.96 -1.27
CA ALA A 84 14.97 13.02 -1.59
C ALA A 84 15.91 12.62 -2.74
N LYS A 85 16.54 11.43 -2.66
CA LYS A 85 17.45 10.94 -3.71
C LYS A 85 16.77 10.74 -5.06
N GLU A 86 15.52 10.27 -5.08
CA GLU A 86 14.72 10.09 -6.31
C GLU A 86 14.28 11.42 -6.96
N THR A 87 14.26 12.51 -6.19
CA THR A 87 13.97 13.85 -6.73
C THR A 87 15.22 14.43 -7.42
N ASP A 88 16.40 14.16 -6.87
CA ASP A 88 17.68 14.72 -7.35
C ASP A 88 18.32 13.93 -8.51
N GLN A 89 18.07 12.62 -8.64
CA GLN A 89 18.80 11.76 -9.59
C GLN A 89 18.21 11.60 -11.00
N ASP A 90 17.04 12.16 -11.29
CA ASP A 90 16.18 11.55 -12.34
C ASP A 90 15.71 12.50 -13.45
N VAL A 91 16.28 13.71 -13.51
CA VAL A 91 16.04 14.65 -14.62
C VAL A 91 17.38 15.19 -15.08
N ASP A 92 17.89 14.65 -16.19
CA ASP A 92 18.95 15.30 -16.93
C ASP A 92 18.36 16.58 -17.55
N TYR A 93 18.67 17.72 -16.93
CA TYR A 93 18.20 19.02 -17.38
C TYR A 93 19.00 19.53 -18.60
N GLN A 94 20.16 18.92 -18.92
CA GLN A 94 21.06 19.36 -19.99
C GLN A 94 20.41 19.55 -21.37
N PRO A 95 19.55 18.65 -21.89
CA PRO A 95 18.97 18.82 -23.23
C PRO A 95 18.07 20.06 -23.38
N TYR A 96 17.51 20.57 -22.28
CA TYR A 96 16.74 21.83 -22.30
C TYR A 96 17.65 23.07 -22.26
N LEU A 97 18.88 22.90 -21.78
CA LEU A 97 19.84 23.97 -21.52
C LEU A 97 20.81 24.20 -22.69
N GLU A 98 21.04 23.22 -23.55
CA GLU A 98 21.83 23.39 -24.77
C GLU A 98 21.26 24.50 -25.67
N LYS A 99 19.92 24.62 -25.75
CA LYS A 99 19.24 25.72 -26.46
C LYS A 99 19.55 27.11 -25.86
N LEU A 100 19.77 27.17 -24.54
CA LEU A 100 20.20 28.39 -23.84
C LEU A 100 21.71 28.62 -24.03
N ASP A 101 22.48 27.57 -24.30
CA ASP A 101 23.93 27.69 -24.38
C ASP A 101 24.45 28.35 -25.64
N ASP A 102 23.77 28.14 -26.76
CA ASP A 102 24.15 28.65 -28.07
C ASP A 102 23.86 30.16 -28.29
N GLN A 103 23.01 30.77 -27.46
CA GLN A 103 22.61 32.18 -27.64
C GLN A 103 23.42 33.12 -26.73
N THR A 104 24.40 33.81 -27.31
CA THR A 104 25.33 34.69 -26.58
C THR A 104 24.78 36.07 -26.23
N ASN A 105 23.69 36.53 -26.87
CA ASN A 105 23.01 37.79 -26.54
C ASN A 105 21.50 37.66 -26.78
N ILE A 106 20.74 37.40 -25.71
CA ILE A 106 19.30 37.18 -25.77
C ILE A 106 18.57 38.47 -25.37
N SER A 107 17.63 38.96 -26.21
CA SER A 107 16.74 40.05 -25.84
C SER A 107 15.82 39.63 -24.68
N ALA A 108 15.33 40.58 -23.88
CA ALA A 108 14.43 40.28 -22.78
C ALA A 108 13.15 39.55 -23.22
N GLU A 109 12.62 39.84 -24.42
CA GLU A 109 11.44 39.15 -24.97
C GLU A 109 11.77 37.72 -25.38
N GLN A 110 12.93 37.52 -26.01
CA GLN A 110 13.44 36.20 -26.37
C GLN A 110 13.71 35.35 -25.12
N ALA A 111 14.21 35.95 -24.05
CA ALA A 111 14.45 35.28 -22.77
C ALA A 111 13.14 34.82 -22.09
N VAL A 112 12.06 35.60 -22.19
CA VAL A 112 10.73 35.17 -21.71
C VAL A 112 10.23 34.00 -22.55
N ALA A 113 10.24 34.13 -23.88
CA ALA A 113 9.78 33.07 -24.78
C ALA A 113 10.54 31.76 -24.57
N LEU A 114 11.87 31.81 -24.41
CA LEU A 114 12.71 30.64 -24.18
C LEU A 114 12.43 29.97 -22.83
N LYS A 115 12.17 30.76 -21.78
CA LYS A 115 11.77 30.24 -20.46
C LYS A 115 10.42 29.53 -20.54
N GLU A 116 9.44 30.13 -21.22
CA GLU A 116 8.11 29.54 -21.40
C GLU A 116 8.16 28.26 -22.25
N GLU A 117 8.94 28.25 -23.34
CA GLU A 117 9.17 27.07 -24.17
C GLU A 117 9.76 25.92 -23.35
N CYS A 118 10.83 26.17 -22.59
CA CYS A 118 11.46 25.14 -21.74
C CYS A 118 10.48 24.57 -20.70
N LEU A 119 9.70 25.43 -20.04
CA LEU A 119 8.71 24.99 -19.05
C LEU A 119 7.57 24.20 -19.69
N ASN A 120 7.15 24.59 -20.90
CA ASN A 120 6.10 23.88 -21.63
C ASN A 120 6.58 22.51 -22.12
N ASP A 121 7.80 22.44 -22.67
CA ASP A 121 8.42 21.18 -23.09
C ASP A 121 8.60 20.23 -21.90
N PHE A 122 9.04 20.74 -20.75
CA PHE A 122 9.17 19.95 -19.53
C PHE A 122 7.81 19.43 -19.04
N ARG A 123 6.77 20.26 -19.09
CA ARG A 123 5.39 19.84 -18.76
C ARG A 123 4.90 18.75 -19.72
N ASN A 124 5.14 18.90 -21.01
CA ASN A 124 4.76 17.93 -22.02
C ASN A 124 5.50 16.60 -21.83
N MET A 125 6.79 16.64 -21.45
CA MET A 125 7.55 15.43 -21.10
C MET A 125 6.94 14.71 -19.90
N LEU A 126 6.62 15.43 -18.81
CA LEU A 126 5.98 14.84 -17.63
C LEU A 126 4.64 14.20 -18.01
N LEU A 127 3.81 14.91 -18.78
CA LEU A 127 2.53 14.39 -19.26
C LEU A 127 2.71 13.15 -20.13
N HIS A 128 3.67 13.17 -21.05
CA HIS A 128 3.97 12.03 -21.91
C HIS A 128 4.42 10.81 -21.09
N ARG A 129 5.29 11.01 -20.09
CA ARG A 129 5.73 9.96 -19.17
C ARG A 129 4.53 9.35 -18.42
N ALA A 130 3.61 10.18 -17.91
CA ALA A 130 2.37 9.70 -17.28
C ALA A 130 1.54 8.85 -18.25
N GLN A 131 1.34 9.32 -19.48
CA GLN A 131 0.57 8.61 -20.50
C GLN A 131 1.19 7.26 -20.87
N VAL A 132 2.52 7.19 -21.00
CA VAL A 132 3.23 5.93 -21.28
C VAL A 132 3.01 4.92 -20.15
N ILE A 133 3.17 5.35 -18.90
CA ILE A 133 2.94 4.47 -17.73
C ILE A 133 1.47 4.04 -17.68
N GLN A 134 0.53 4.94 -17.93
CA GLN A 134 -0.90 4.66 -17.94
C GLN A 134 -1.27 3.61 -19.00
N ARG A 135 -0.76 3.75 -20.24
CA ARG A 135 -1.01 2.76 -21.31
C ARG A 135 -0.46 1.38 -20.94
N GLN A 136 0.71 1.32 -20.30
CA GLN A 136 1.30 0.07 -19.83
C GLN A 136 0.45 -0.57 -18.72
N PHE A 137 -0.04 0.24 -17.78
CA PHE A 137 -0.97 -0.20 -16.74
C PHE A 137 -2.26 -0.79 -17.33
N GLU A 138 -2.89 -0.07 -18.26
CA GLU A 138 -4.12 -0.53 -18.93
C GLU A 138 -3.90 -1.84 -19.69
N GLY A 139 -2.78 -1.95 -20.41
CA GLY A 139 -2.40 -3.19 -21.10
C GLY A 139 -2.18 -4.37 -20.14
N ALA A 140 -1.47 -4.14 -19.03
CA ALA A 140 -1.26 -5.17 -18.00
C ALA A 140 -2.57 -5.59 -17.33
N ASN A 141 -3.45 -4.63 -17.04
CA ASN A 141 -4.76 -4.87 -16.41
C ASN A 141 -5.69 -5.69 -17.33
N GLU A 142 -5.74 -5.35 -18.63
CA GLU A 142 -6.54 -6.10 -19.60
C GLU A 142 -6.01 -7.52 -19.77
N ASN A 143 -4.69 -7.72 -19.78
CA ASN A 143 -4.09 -9.05 -19.84
C ASN A 143 -4.43 -9.89 -18.62
N LEU A 144 -4.38 -9.31 -17.41
CA LEU A 144 -4.80 -9.97 -16.18
C LEU A 144 -6.28 -10.35 -16.22
N ARG A 145 -7.14 -9.43 -16.68
CA ARG A 145 -8.59 -9.67 -16.83
C ARG A 145 -8.86 -10.82 -17.79
N ARG A 146 -8.22 -10.82 -18.97
CA ARG A 146 -8.36 -11.88 -19.97
C ARG A 146 -7.93 -13.23 -19.43
N LYS A 147 -6.81 -13.28 -18.70
CA LYS A 147 -6.30 -14.51 -18.08
C LYS A 147 -7.21 -15.03 -16.96
N THR A 148 -7.81 -14.13 -16.19
CA THR A 148 -8.81 -14.47 -15.17
C THR A 148 -10.08 -15.05 -15.82
N GLN A 149 -10.57 -14.42 -16.89
CA GLN A 149 -11.73 -14.92 -17.65
C GLN A 149 -11.46 -16.29 -18.27
N TRP A 150 -10.27 -16.50 -18.84
CA TRP A 150 -9.86 -17.79 -19.40
C TRP A 150 -9.92 -18.90 -18.35
N TYR A 151 -9.38 -18.68 -17.15
CA TYR A 151 -9.40 -19.68 -16.07
C TYR A 151 -10.83 -20.00 -15.61
N ASN A 152 -11.71 -18.99 -15.50
CA ASN A 152 -13.11 -19.23 -15.14
C ASN A 152 -13.83 -20.18 -16.11
N VAL A 153 -13.45 -20.19 -17.39
CA VAL A 153 -14.01 -21.08 -18.42
C VAL A 153 -13.31 -22.45 -18.43
N MET A 154 -12.00 -22.49 -18.19
CA MET A 154 -11.18 -23.69 -18.33
C MET A 154 -10.99 -24.47 -17.02
N ARG A 155 -11.43 -23.93 -15.88
CA ARG A 155 -11.25 -24.49 -14.53
C ARG A 155 -11.49 -26.00 -14.43
N ASP A 156 -12.61 -26.48 -14.98
CA ASP A 156 -13.00 -27.89 -14.84
C ASP A 156 -12.21 -28.84 -15.75
N LYS A 157 -11.33 -28.28 -16.61
CA LYS A 157 -10.53 -29.02 -17.60
C LYS A 157 -9.01 -28.96 -17.32
N LEU A 158 -8.57 -28.19 -16.32
CA LEU A 158 -7.14 -28.08 -15.97
C LEU A 158 -6.68 -29.27 -15.12
N THR A 159 -5.45 -29.70 -15.32
CA THR A 159 -4.77 -30.57 -14.35
C THR A 159 -4.25 -29.77 -13.16
N SER A 160 -3.92 -30.45 -12.07
CA SER A 160 -3.37 -29.81 -10.87
C SER A 160 -2.05 -29.07 -11.16
N GLU A 161 -1.19 -29.59 -12.03
CA GLU A 161 0.08 -28.94 -12.40
C GLU A 161 -0.15 -27.69 -13.25
N GLU A 162 -1.13 -27.71 -14.16
CA GLU A 162 -1.51 -26.56 -14.97
C GLU A 162 -2.11 -25.44 -14.11
N GLU A 163 -2.88 -25.81 -13.10
CA GLU A 163 -3.48 -24.86 -12.17
C GLU A 163 -2.44 -24.15 -11.30
N ILE A 164 -1.42 -24.88 -10.83
CA ILE A 164 -0.29 -24.28 -10.09
C ILE A 164 0.44 -23.25 -10.98
N ARG A 165 0.80 -23.63 -12.21
CA ARG A 165 1.45 -22.71 -13.16
C ARG A 165 0.61 -21.46 -13.43
N TYR A 166 -0.71 -21.64 -13.59
CA TYR A 166 -1.62 -20.53 -13.76
C TYR A 166 -1.55 -19.52 -12.60
N PHE A 167 -1.58 -20.00 -11.35
CA PHE A 167 -1.53 -19.13 -10.17
C PHE A 167 -0.18 -18.43 -10.00
N GLU A 168 0.93 -19.09 -10.33
CA GLU A 168 2.25 -18.47 -10.36
C GLU A 168 2.30 -17.30 -11.35
N GLU A 169 1.83 -17.53 -12.58
CA GLU A 169 1.76 -16.50 -13.61
C GLU A 169 0.79 -15.37 -13.22
N LEU A 170 -0.35 -15.71 -12.60
CA LEU A 170 -1.32 -14.73 -12.12
C LEU A 170 -0.71 -13.82 -11.04
N ASN A 171 0.06 -14.40 -10.11
CA ASN A 171 0.75 -13.66 -9.07
C ASN A 171 1.81 -12.73 -9.65
N HIS A 172 2.57 -13.19 -10.64
CA HIS A 172 3.53 -12.33 -11.35
C HIS A 172 2.84 -11.15 -12.05
N MET A 173 1.71 -11.40 -12.74
CA MET A 173 0.94 -10.35 -13.41
C MET A 173 0.36 -9.32 -12.43
N LYS A 174 -0.13 -9.78 -11.27
CA LYS A 174 -0.59 -8.90 -10.19
C LYS A 174 0.54 -8.05 -9.61
N PHE A 175 1.73 -8.64 -9.42
CA PHE A 175 2.91 -7.91 -8.97
C PHE A 175 3.30 -6.79 -9.95
N VAL A 176 3.32 -7.09 -11.24
CA VAL A 176 3.60 -6.10 -12.30
C VAL A 176 2.55 -4.98 -12.29
N LEU A 177 1.26 -5.32 -12.14
CA LEU A 177 0.18 -4.34 -12.05
C LEU A 177 0.36 -3.41 -10.84
N GLN A 178 0.70 -3.98 -9.68
CA GLN A 178 0.97 -3.22 -8.47
C GLN A 178 2.16 -2.26 -8.63
N ALA A 179 3.23 -2.71 -9.28
CA ALA A 179 4.38 -1.86 -9.59
C ALA A 179 3.99 -0.67 -10.48
N PHE A 180 3.07 -0.84 -11.43
CA PHE A 180 2.56 0.27 -12.24
C PHE A 180 1.72 1.26 -11.42
N ILE A 181 0.88 0.79 -10.50
CA ILE A 181 0.11 1.65 -9.58
C ILE A 181 1.07 2.51 -8.75
N GLU A 182 2.08 1.89 -8.15
CA GLU A 182 3.09 2.60 -7.36
C GLU A 182 3.89 3.59 -8.21
N ARG A 183 4.18 3.27 -9.47
CA ARG A 183 4.86 4.18 -10.39
C ARG A 183 3.99 5.38 -10.77
N LEU A 184 2.69 5.19 -10.97
CA LEU A 184 1.74 6.27 -11.23
C LEU A 184 1.60 7.20 -10.02
N GLU A 185 1.46 6.62 -8.82
CA GLU A 185 1.35 7.41 -7.59
C GLU A 185 2.63 8.22 -7.34
N ARG A 186 3.81 7.58 -7.45
CA ARG A 186 5.09 8.29 -7.35
C ARG A 186 5.23 9.40 -8.39
N HIS A 187 4.80 9.15 -9.63
CA HIS A 187 4.81 10.18 -10.66
C HIS A 187 3.88 11.36 -10.30
N ARG A 188 2.70 11.07 -9.74
CA ARG A 188 1.77 12.10 -9.26
C ARG A 188 2.37 12.94 -8.13
N GLU A 189 3.00 12.29 -7.15
CA GLU A 189 3.65 12.98 -6.02
C GLU A 189 4.83 13.85 -6.49
N LEU A 190 5.72 13.30 -7.32
CA LEU A 190 7.00 13.96 -7.66
C LEU A 190 6.89 14.98 -8.80
N SER A 191 5.91 14.88 -9.69
CA SER A 191 5.82 15.76 -10.86
C SER A 191 5.73 17.24 -10.50
N TYR A 192 4.99 17.57 -9.44
CA TYR A 192 4.91 18.94 -8.93
C TYR A 192 6.26 19.45 -8.46
N TYR A 193 6.97 18.68 -7.62
CA TYR A 193 8.28 19.08 -7.11
C TYR A 193 9.32 19.23 -8.21
N ARG A 194 9.33 18.31 -9.19
CA ARG A 194 10.22 18.37 -10.35
C ARG A 194 9.96 19.61 -11.22
N TYR A 195 8.69 19.96 -11.44
CA TYR A 195 8.32 21.18 -12.16
C TYR A 195 8.73 22.45 -11.40
N ALA A 196 8.47 22.50 -10.09
CA ALA A 196 8.88 23.62 -9.24
C ALA A 196 10.41 23.79 -9.18
N ALA A 197 11.15 22.68 -9.13
CA ALA A 197 12.61 22.69 -9.18
C ALA A 197 13.12 23.27 -10.52
N MET A 198 12.55 22.84 -11.65
CA MET A 198 12.89 23.38 -12.98
C MET A 198 12.60 24.89 -13.08
N ALA A 199 11.45 25.34 -12.58
CA ALA A 199 11.09 26.76 -12.57
C ALA A 199 12.07 27.61 -11.73
N ARG A 200 12.45 27.11 -10.54
CA ARG A 200 13.46 27.77 -9.67
C ARG A 200 14.84 27.80 -10.32
N TYR A 201 15.23 26.70 -10.96
CA TYR A 201 16.51 26.61 -11.66
C TYR A 201 16.59 27.64 -12.79
N LEU A 202 15.56 27.74 -13.64
CA LEU A 202 15.48 28.73 -14.72
C LEU A 202 15.50 30.18 -14.20
N GLN A 203 14.92 30.46 -13.03
CA GLN A 203 15.01 31.77 -12.39
C GLN A 203 16.44 32.12 -11.95
N SER A 204 17.20 31.14 -11.48
CA SER A 204 18.59 31.34 -11.03
C SER A 204 19.62 31.36 -12.17
N HIS A 205 19.22 30.99 -13.39
CA HIS A 205 20.15 30.77 -14.50
C HIS A 205 20.83 32.08 -14.96
N PRO A 206 22.17 32.12 -15.13
CA PRO A 206 22.92 33.33 -15.46
C PRO A 206 22.40 34.10 -16.69
N LYS A 207 22.00 33.37 -17.73
CA LYS A 207 21.50 33.94 -19.00
C LYS A 207 20.08 34.54 -18.91
N LEU A 208 19.31 34.13 -17.90
CA LEU A 208 17.94 34.61 -17.68
C LEU A 208 17.83 35.69 -16.60
N GLN A 209 18.96 36.11 -16.00
CA GLN A 209 19.00 37.18 -14.99
C GLN A 209 18.42 38.52 -15.48
N ILE A 210 18.41 38.75 -16.79
CA ILE A 210 17.79 39.93 -17.42
C ILE A 210 16.30 40.03 -17.05
N LEU A 211 15.62 38.90 -16.83
CA LEU A 211 14.22 38.84 -16.43
C LEU A 211 14.02 39.27 -14.97
N ASN A 212 14.88 38.81 -14.05
CA ASN A 212 14.81 39.14 -12.62
C ASN A 212 15.01 40.64 -12.37
N ARG A 213 15.77 41.32 -13.26
CA ARG A 213 16.02 42.77 -13.20
C ARG A 213 14.81 43.62 -13.64
N LYS A 214 13.86 43.04 -14.40
CA LYS A 214 12.63 43.71 -14.84
C LYS A 214 11.49 43.55 -13.83
N GLU A 215 11.34 42.39 -13.18
CA GLU A 215 10.32 42.18 -12.14
C GLU A 215 10.44 43.18 -10.98
N SER A 216 11.67 43.51 -10.60
CA SER A 216 11.97 44.52 -9.57
C SER A 216 11.66 45.97 -10.00
N ARG A 217 11.62 46.26 -11.31
CA ARG A 217 11.19 47.58 -11.82
C ARG A 217 9.66 47.69 -11.92
N VAL A 218 8.95 46.61 -12.21
CA VAL A 218 7.48 46.63 -12.29
C VAL A 218 6.84 46.83 -10.91
N GLN A 219 7.44 46.29 -9.84
CA GLN A 219 6.96 46.53 -8.47
C GLN A 219 7.12 47.98 -8.01
N THR A 220 8.10 48.74 -8.54
CA THR A 220 8.27 50.16 -8.19
C THR A 220 7.28 51.12 -8.84
N PHE A 221 6.43 50.66 -9.77
CA PHE A 221 5.42 51.49 -10.43
C PHE A 221 3.99 51.36 -9.87
N SER A 222 3.77 50.56 -8.82
CA SER A 222 2.43 50.39 -8.22
C SER A 222 2.04 51.45 -7.17
N CYS A 223 2.89 52.46 -6.90
CA CYS A 223 2.64 53.45 -5.84
C CYS A 223 2.69 54.90 -6.35
N TYR A 224 2.00 55.22 -7.44
CA TYR A 224 1.72 56.61 -7.81
C TYR A 224 0.35 56.69 -8.48
N ASN A 225 -0.72 56.53 -7.70
CA ASN A 225 -2.07 57.07 -8.00
C ASN A 225 -2.96 56.89 -6.76
N CYS A 226 -2.71 57.72 -5.75
CA CYS A 226 -3.72 58.08 -4.75
C CYS A 226 -3.63 59.60 -4.58
N GLU A 227 -4.30 60.32 -5.48
CA GLU A 227 -4.63 61.72 -5.19
C GLU A 227 -5.77 61.76 -4.17
N PRO A 228 -5.68 62.56 -3.10
CA PRO A 228 -6.79 62.79 -2.21
C PRO A 228 -7.76 63.78 -2.87
N THR A 229 -8.95 63.32 -3.23
CA THR A 229 -10.05 64.19 -3.63
C THR A 229 -10.40 65.13 -2.48
N ARG A 230 -10.15 66.43 -2.70
CA ARG A 230 -10.66 67.53 -1.89
C ARG A 230 -12.19 67.43 -1.81
N ALA A 231 -12.72 67.24 -0.60
CA ALA A 231 -14.11 67.56 -0.29
C ALA A 231 -14.22 69.07 -0.07
N ILE A 232 -14.99 69.73 -0.91
CA ILE A 232 -15.54 71.07 -0.69
C ILE A 232 -17.06 70.92 -0.72
N VAL A 233 -17.70 71.53 0.28
CA VAL A 233 -19.14 71.62 0.64
C VAL A 233 -19.65 70.50 1.53
#